data_AF-A0A969SZ72-F1
#
_entry.id   AF-A0A969SZ72-F1
#
_cell.length_a   1.000
_cell.length_b   1.000
_cell.length_c   1.000
_cell.angle_alpha   90.00
_cell.angle_beta   90.00
_cell.angle_gamma   90.00
#
_symmetry.space_group_name_H-M   'P 1'
#
loop_
_entity.id
_entity.type
_entity.pdbx_description
1 polymer ?
#
loop_
_entity_poly.entity_id
_entity_poly.type
_entity_poly.pdbx_seq_one_letter_code
_entity_poly.pdbx_strand_id
1 'polypeptide(L)'
;MLVPFGILNLDNDELSIYLGQSAETSDFIVDCLEWWWQDNQALYPDVEEWVINLDGGLATRSDRTQFIKRMVELSKTIGLTIRLIYYPPYHSKYNAIERCWAALEHYWNGAILDSVETAVQWATHMSWKAMAPVVYLVDGIYEKGIKLLTEE
;
A
#
# COMPACT_ATOMS: atom_id res chain seq x y z
N MET A 1 -6.84 -7.69 -14.20
CA MET A 1 -5.86 -6.59 -14.28
C MET A 1 -5.15 -6.59 -12.95
N LEU A 2 -3.83 -6.70 -12.93
CA LEU A 2 -3.08 -6.71 -11.68
C LEU A 2 -2.92 -5.27 -11.17
N VAL A 3 -3.13 -5.06 -9.88
CA VAL A 3 -3.05 -3.76 -9.22
C VAL A 3 -1.99 -3.85 -8.12
N PRO A 4 -0.78 -3.30 -8.33
CA PRO A 4 0.24 -3.28 -7.31
C PRO A 4 0.00 -2.17 -6.30
N PHE A 5 0.18 -2.48 -5.03
CA PHE A 5 0.27 -1.54 -3.93
C PHE A 5 1.46 -1.92 -3.04
N GLY A 6 2.16 -0.93 -2.51
CA GLY A 6 3.44 -1.15 -1.83
C GLY A 6 3.53 -0.35 -0.54
N ILE A 7 4.00 -1.00 0.52
CA ILE A 7 4.30 -0.39 1.81
C ILE A 7 5.80 -0.57 2.03
N LEU A 8 6.52 0.55 2.18
CA LEU A 8 7.93 0.55 2.57
C LEU A 8 8.04 1.02 4.01
N ASN A 9 8.57 0.15 4.86
CA ASN A 9 8.94 0.49 6.21
C ASN A 9 10.26 1.29 6.20
N LEU A 10 10.21 2.53 6.69
CA LEU A 10 11.37 3.43 6.65
C LEU A 10 12.39 3.16 7.77
N ASP A 11 12.02 2.40 8.80
CA ASP A 11 12.90 2.11 9.94
C ASP A 11 13.88 0.98 9.63
N ASN A 12 13.43 -0.02 8.86
CA ASN A 12 14.19 -1.23 8.57
C ASN A 12 14.32 -1.56 7.07
N ASP A 13 13.79 -0.70 6.19
CA ASP A 13 13.79 -0.87 4.73
C ASP A 13 12.97 -2.06 4.19
N GLU A 14 12.15 -2.71 5.03
CA GLU A 14 11.30 -3.83 4.59
C GLU A 14 10.22 -3.34 3.61
N LEU A 15 10.10 -4.06 2.49
CA LEU A 15 9.14 -3.78 1.44
C LEU A 15 8.06 -4.86 1.42
N SER A 16 6.80 -4.46 1.61
CA SER A 16 5.65 -5.32 1.38
C SER A 16 4.95 -4.92 0.09
N ILE A 17 4.62 -5.88 -0.76
CA ILE A 17 3.93 -5.68 -2.04
C ILE A 17 2.62 -6.47 -2.02
N TYR A 18 1.52 -5.77 -2.21
CA TYR A 18 0.18 -6.34 -2.35
C TYR A 18 -0.22 -6.28 -3.82
N LEU A 19 -0.57 -7.43 -4.40
CA LEU A 19 -1.00 -7.55 -5.79
C LEU A 19 -2.49 -7.86 -5.81
N GLY A 20 -3.32 -6.85 -6.04
CA GLY A 20 -4.76 -6.98 -6.18
C GLY A 20 -5.19 -7.39 -7.60
N GLN A 21 -6.34 -8.05 -7.71
CA GLN A 21 -6.85 -8.53 -9.00
C GLN A 21 -8.02 -7.70 -9.57
N SER A 22 -8.51 -6.68 -8.85
CA SER A 22 -9.65 -5.85 -9.26
C SER A 22 -9.26 -4.39 -9.56
N ALA A 23 -9.23 -3.53 -8.54
CA ALA A 23 -9.12 -2.08 -8.67
C ALA A 23 -8.42 -1.48 -7.46
N GLU A 24 -7.59 -0.46 -7.71
CA GLU A 24 -7.01 0.36 -6.66
C GLU A 24 -8.09 1.30 -6.09
N THR A 25 -8.77 0.86 -5.04
CA THR A 25 -9.77 1.66 -4.32
C THR A 25 -9.26 2.07 -2.96
N SER A 26 -9.93 3.03 -2.33
CA SER A 26 -9.64 3.39 -0.94
C SER A 26 -9.77 2.20 -0.01
N ASP A 27 -10.75 1.32 -0.22
CA ASP A 27 -10.94 0.12 0.58
C ASP A 27 -9.80 -0.88 0.40
N PHE A 28 -9.37 -1.12 -0.85
CA PHE A 28 -8.21 -1.96 -1.14
C PHE A 28 -6.95 -1.51 -0.40
N ILE A 29 -6.67 -0.20 -0.45
CA ILE A 29 -5.48 0.37 0.20
C ILE A 29 -5.58 0.23 1.72
N VAL A 30 -6.75 0.52 2.32
CA VAL A 30 -6.92 0.44 3.77
C VAL A 30 -6.87 -1.01 4.27
N ASP A 31 -7.43 -1.96 3.53
CA ASP A 31 -7.34 -3.38 3.88
C ASP A 31 -5.87 -3.86 3.82
N CYS A 32 -5.09 -3.41 2.83
CA CYS A 32 -3.65 -3.71 2.77
C CYS A 32 -2.88 -3.11 3.96
N LEU A 33 -3.21 -1.87 4.37
CA LEU A 33 -2.62 -1.26 5.56
C LEU A 33 -2.99 -2.03 6.84
N GLU A 34 -4.24 -2.47 6.96
CA GLU A 34 -4.70 -3.28 8.09
C GLU A 34 -3.93 -4.60 8.20
N TRP A 35 -3.78 -5.33 7.09
CA TRP A 35 -3.01 -6.58 7.07
C TRP A 35 -1.55 -6.35 7.41
N TRP A 36 -0.93 -5.30 6.85
CA TRP A 36 0.46 -4.97 7.19
C TRP A 36 0.62 -4.72 8.69
N TRP A 37 -0.30 -3.97 9.30
CA TRP A 37 -0.27 -3.75 10.74
C TRP A 37 -0.46 -5.04 11.54
N GLN A 38 -1.39 -5.91 11.14
CA GLN A 38 -1.63 -7.19 11.82
C GLN A 38 -0.36 -8.05 11.86
N ASP A 39 0.40 -8.08 10.76
CA ASP A 39 1.65 -8.84 10.65
C ASP A 39 2.81 -8.19 11.44
N ASN A 40 2.79 -6.87 11.61
CA ASN A 40 3.92 -6.10 12.16
C ASN A 40 3.72 -5.59 13.59
N GLN A 41 2.49 -5.54 14.13
CA GLN A 41 2.17 -4.92 15.42
C GLN A 41 3.02 -5.46 16.58
N ALA A 42 3.39 -6.75 16.53
CA ALA A 42 4.20 -7.39 17.58
C ALA A 42 5.62 -6.80 17.66
N LEU A 43 6.11 -6.17 16.59
CA LEU A 43 7.40 -5.47 16.54
C LEU A 43 7.32 -4.07 17.16
N TYR A 44 6.12 -3.54 17.38
CA TYR A 44 5.85 -2.16 17.80
C TYR A 44 4.94 -2.10 19.04
N PRO A 45 5.32 -2.72 20.18
CA PRO A 45 4.44 -2.84 21.34
C PRO A 45 4.05 -1.50 22.00
N ASP A 46 4.90 -0.48 21.88
CA ASP A 46 4.75 0.81 22.56
C ASP A 46 4.42 1.96 21.60
N VAL A 47 4.05 1.67 20.34
CA VAL A 47 3.73 2.73 19.37
C VAL A 47 2.34 3.29 19.63
N GLU A 48 2.22 4.61 19.60
CA GLU A 48 0.94 5.32 19.77
C GLU A 48 0.50 6.07 18.50
N GLU A 49 1.45 6.35 17.59
CA GLU A 49 1.23 7.09 16.34
C GLU A 49 1.82 6.34 15.15
N TRP A 50 1.01 6.12 14.11
CA TRP A 50 1.47 5.58 12.83
C TRP A 50 1.47 6.67 11.76
N VAL A 51 2.66 6.98 11.24
CA VAL A 51 2.87 8.00 10.22
C VAL A 51 2.89 7.36 8.83
N ILE A 52 1.99 7.79 7.95
CA ILE A 52 1.86 7.27 6.59
C ILE A 52 2.18 8.38 5.58
N ASN A 53 3.23 8.18 4.79
CA ASN A 53 3.63 9.11 3.73
C ASN A 53 2.93 8.73 2.41
N LEU A 54 2.17 9.66 1.84
CA LEU A 54 1.33 9.46 0.66
C LEU A 54 1.70 10.42 -0.46
N ASP A 55 1.68 9.92 -1.70
CA ASP A 55 1.86 10.71 -2.93
C ASP A 55 0.56 11.40 -3.41
N GLY A 56 -0.59 11.06 -2.81
CA GLY A 56 -1.89 11.65 -3.12
C GLY A 56 -2.57 11.07 -4.36
N GLY A 57 -2.31 9.80 -4.69
CA GLY A 57 -3.03 9.06 -5.74
C GLY A 57 -4.56 9.11 -5.62
N LEU A 58 -5.28 8.81 -6.70
CA LEU A 58 -6.74 9.01 -6.79
C LEU A 58 -7.54 8.33 -5.65
N ALA A 59 -7.07 7.18 -5.17
CA ALA A 59 -7.68 6.42 -4.09
C ALA A 59 -7.33 6.94 -2.69
N THR A 60 -6.23 7.68 -2.54
CA THR A 60 -5.69 8.18 -1.26
C THR A 60 -5.75 9.69 -1.10
N ARG A 61 -6.28 10.44 -2.08
CA ARG A 61 -6.44 11.89 -2.00
C ARG A 61 -7.09 12.34 -0.69
N SER A 62 -6.60 13.45 -0.14
CA SER A 62 -7.09 14.00 1.13
C SER A 62 -8.56 14.44 1.11
N ASP A 63 -9.13 14.71 -0.06
CA ASP A 63 -10.55 15.06 -0.24
C ASP A 63 -11.44 13.85 -0.58
N ARG A 64 -10.87 12.65 -0.65
CA ARG A 64 -11.61 11.41 -0.88
C ARG A 64 -12.27 10.96 0.42
N THR A 65 -13.56 11.25 0.57
CA THR A 65 -14.32 10.95 1.79
C THR A 65 -14.29 9.48 2.19
N GLN A 66 -14.37 8.55 1.22
CA GLN A 66 -14.24 7.10 1.49
C GLN A 66 -12.90 6.76 2.14
N PHE A 67 -11.79 7.31 1.62
CA PHE A 67 -10.46 7.06 2.17
C PHE A 67 -10.35 7.57 3.60
N ILE A 68 -10.76 8.83 3.84
CA ILE A 68 -10.73 9.41 5.18
C ILE A 68 -11.61 8.61 6.16
N LYS A 69 -12.82 8.19 5.75
CA LYS A 69 -13.69 7.34 6.57
C LYS A 69 -13.00 6.03 6.96
N ARG A 70 -12.46 5.31 5.97
CA ARG A 70 -11.77 4.02 6.18
C ARG A 70 -10.52 4.18 7.04
N MET A 71 -9.75 5.26 6.89
CA MET A 71 -8.59 5.54 7.75
C MET A 71 -9.00 5.84 9.20
N VAL A 72 -10.11 6.55 9.42
CA VAL A 72 -10.65 6.79 10.77
C VAL A 72 -11.15 5.49 11.40
N GLU A 73 -11.83 4.64 10.63
CA GLU A 73 -12.23 3.29 11.08
C GLU A 73 -11.00 2.47 11.45
N LEU A 74 -9.98 2.42 10.59
CA LEU A 74 -8.72 1.72 10.85
C LEU A 74 -8.05 2.21 12.13
N SER A 75 -7.89 3.53 12.29
CA SER A 75 -7.30 4.14 13.49
C SER A 75 -8.01 3.71 14.78
N LYS A 76 -9.35 3.65 14.75
CA LYS A 76 -10.14 3.15 15.89
C LYS A 76 -9.93 1.66 16.14
N THR A 77 -9.89 0.85 15.08
CA THR A 77 -9.70 -0.60 15.17
C THR A 77 -8.33 -0.96 15.76
N ILE A 78 -7.27 -0.29 15.31
CA ILE A 78 -5.90 -0.61 15.74
C ILE A 78 -5.46 0.14 17.00
N GLY A 79 -6.26 1.13 17.44
CA GLY A 79 -5.97 1.92 18.65
C GLY A 79 -4.82 2.92 18.50
N LEU A 80 -4.41 3.25 17.27
CA LEU A 80 -3.31 4.17 16.99
C LEU A 80 -3.81 5.49 16.40
N THR A 81 -3.12 6.57 16.73
CA THR A 81 -3.28 7.84 15.99
C THR A 81 -2.64 7.69 14.61
N ILE A 82 -3.40 7.83 13.53
CA ILE A 82 -2.85 7.79 12.17
C ILE A 82 -2.59 9.21 11.66
N ARG A 83 -1.33 9.52 11.35
CA ARG A 83 -0.92 10.79 10.75
C ARG A 83 -0.60 10.61 9.27
N LEU A 84 -1.42 11.21 8.42
CA LEU A 84 -1.22 11.22 6.96
C LEU A 84 -0.35 12.41 6.55
N ILE A 85 0.77 12.14 5.88
CA ILE A 85 1.66 13.16 5.33
C ILE A 85 1.56 13.09 3.81
N TYR A 86 1.08 14.16 3.19
CA TYR A 86 0.96 14.27 1.73
C TYR A 86 2.18 15.01 1.16
N TYR A 87 2.85 14.39 0.19
CA TYR A 87 3.88 15.09 -0.57
C TYR A 87 3.24 16.17 -1.46
N PRO A 88 3.90 17.34 -1.64
CA PRO A 88 3.44 18.34 -2.58
C PRO A 88 3.34 17.77 -4.02
N PRO A 89 2.48 18.35 -4.88
CA PRO A 89 2.43 17.94 -6.28
C PRO A 89 3.82 17.96 -6.93
N TYR A 90 4.11 16.98 -7.79
CA TYR A 90 5.39 16.81 -8.49
C TYR A 90 6.62 16.54 -7.59
N HIS A 91 6.39 16.14 -6.33
CA HIS A 91 7.46 15.80 -5.37
C HIS A 91 7.52 14.30 -5.05
N SER A 92 6.87 13.44 -5.84
CA SER A 92 6.88 11.97 -5.67
C SER A 92 8.29 11.39 -5.66
N LYS A 93 9.27 12.01 -6.35
CA LYS A 93 10.69 11.59 -6.32
C LYS A 93 11.30 11.49 -4.91
N TYR A 94 10.73 12.20 -3.92
CA TYR A 94 11.17 12.13 -2.53
C TYR A 94 10.50 10.99 -1.76
N ASN A 95 9.38 10.47 -2.25
CA ASN A 95 8.76 9.27 -1.70
C ASN A 95 9.66 8.05 -1.97
N ALA A 96 10.08 7.39 -0.89
CA ALA A 96 11.03 6.29 -0.98
C ALA A 96 10.47 5.06 -1.70
N ILE A 97 9.14 4.87 -1.70
CA ILE A 97 8.49 3.75 -2.41
C ILE A 97 8.69 3.85 -3.93
N GLU A 98 8.81 5.06 -4.50
CA GLU A 98 9.04 5.24 -5.95
C GLU A 98 10.35 4.59 -6.41
N ARG A 99 11.36 4.56 -5.53
CA ARG A 99 12.63 3.86 -5.82
C ARG A 99 12.48 2.34 -5.78
N CYS A 100 11.58 1.84 -4.94
CA CYS A 100 11.24 0.43 -4.89
C CYS A 100 10.54 0.01 -6.19
N TRP A 101 9.60 0.83 -6.67
CA TRP A 101 8.93 0.61 -7.95
C TRP A 101 9.88 0.63 -9.14
N ALA A 102 10.80 1.61 -9.19
CA ALA A 102 11.83 1.64 -10.23
C ALA A 102 12.73 0.38 -10.20
N ALA A 103 13.05 -0.14 -9.01
CA ALA A 103 13.82 -1.38 -8.88
C ALA A 103 13.03 -2.61 -9.36
N LEU A 104 11.73 -2.70 -9.02
CA LEU A 104 10.84 -3.76 -9.50
C LEU A 104 10.70 -3.71 -11.02
N GLU A 105 10.45 -2.52 -11.60
CA GLU A 105 10.34 -2.32 -13.04
C GLU A 105 11.61 -2.74 -13.77
N HIS A 106 12.79 -2.35 -13.25
CA HIS A 106 14.06 -2.79 -13.79
C HIS A 106 14.24 -4.31 -13.69
N TYR A 107 13.84 -4.92 -12.57
CA TYR A 107 13.93 -6.37 -12.40
C TYR A 107 13.01 -7.14 -13.36
N TRP A 108 11.84 -6.59 -13.66
CA TRP A 108 10.89 -7.13 -14.62
C TRP A 108 11.28 -6.86 -16.08
N ASN A 109 12.28 -6.01 -16.34
CA ASN A 109 12.66 -5.65 -17.70
C ASN A 109 13.10 -6.90 -18.49
N GLY A 110 12.37 -7.19 -19.57
CA GLY A 110 12.61 -8.37 -20.40
C GLY A 110 12.01 -9.68 -19.89
N ALA A 111 11.34 -9.67 -18.72
CA ALA A 111 10.58 -10.81 -18.22
C ALA A 111 9.23 -10.95 -18.96
N ILE A 112 8.80 -12.19 -19.17
CA ILE A 112 7.45 -12.49 -19.67
C ILE A 112 6.55 -12.70 -18.46
N LEU A 113 5.63 -11.77 -18.22
CA LEU A 113 4.65 -11.81 -17.12
C LEU A 113 3.27 -12.15 -17.68
N ASP A 114 3.10 -13.42 -18.07
CA ASP A 114 1.92 -13.93 -18.77
C ASP A 114 0.77 -14.40 -17.86
N SER A 115 1.04 -14.52 -16.55
CA SER A 115 0.04 -14.89 -15.55
C SER A 115 0.22 -14.10 -14.25
N VAL A 116 -0.82 -14.09 -13.41
CA VAL A 116 -0.78 -13.45 -12.08
C VAL A 116 0.25 -14.16 -11.21
N GLU A 117 0.29 -15.48 -11.28
CA GLU A 117 1.23 -16.33 -10.57
C GLU A 117 2.67 -16.01 -10.99
N THR A 118 2.91 -15.83 -12.29
CA THR A 118 4.22 -15.39 -12.81
C THR A 118 4.58 -14.04 -12.22
N ALA A 119 3.69 -13.05 -12.25
CA ALA A 119 3.96 -11.72 -11.69
C ALA A 119 4.27 -11.74 -10.17
N VAL A 120 3.52 -12.53 -9.39
CA VAL A 120 3.77 -12.73 -7.95
C VAL A 120 5.14 -13.36 -7.72
N GLN A 121 5.47 -14.41 -8.48
CA GLN A 121 6.76 -15.08 -8.37
C GLN A 121 7.91 -14.12 -8.69
N TRP A 122 7.82 -13.34 -9.76
CA TRP A 122 8.84 -12.36 -10.10
C TRP A 122 8.96 -11.27 -9.03
N ALA A 123 7.84 -10.74 -8.51
CA ALA A 123 7.90 -9.79 -7.40
C ALA A 123 8.60 -10.39 -6.16
N THR A 124 8.39 -11.68 -5.86
CA THR A 124 8.99 -12.33 -4.68
C THR A 124 10.51 -12.52 -4.82
N HIS A 125 11.02 -12.66 -6.04
CA HIS A 125 12.45 -12.88 -6.31
C HIS A 125 13.25 -11.61 -6.56
N MET A 126 12.61 -10.44 -6.61
CA MET A 126 13.34 -9.18 -6.66
C MET A 126 14.11 -8.95 -5.34
N SER A 127 15.08 -8.05 -5.37
CA SER A 127 15.75 -7.58 -4.16
C SER A 127 15.63 -6.06 -4.02
N TRP A 128 15.22 -5.60 -2.84
CA TRP A 128 15.33 -4.21 -2.41
C TRP A 128 16.32 -4.13 -1.26
N LYS A 129 17.40 -3.34 -1.41
CA LYS A 129 18.47 -3.21 -0.39
C LYS A 129 18.96 -4.56 0.19
N ALA A 130 19.16 -5.54 -0.70
CA ALA A 130 19.57 -6.91 -0.36
C ALA A 130 18.55 -7.75 0.43
N MET A 131 17.30 -7.30 0.52
CA MET A 131 16.18 -8.04 1.12
C MET A 131 15.14 -8.38 0.05
N ALA A 132 14.54 -9.56 0.16
CA ALA A 132 13.37 -9.92 -0.65
C ALA A 132 12.13 -9.22 -0.06
N PRO A 133 11.21 -8.71 -0.90
CA PRO A 133 9.96 -8.17 -0.40
C PRO A 133 9.04 -9.28 0.12
N VAL A 134 8.14 -8.91 1.03
CA VAL A 134 7.01 -9.77 1.41
C VAL A 134 5.88 -9.51 0.41
N VAL A 135 5.48 -10.54 -0.34
CA VAL A 135 4.51 -10.38 -1.44
C VAL A 135 3.21 -11.10 -1.11
N TYR A 136 2.10 -10.39 -1.26
CA TYR A 136 0.75 -10.90 -1.03
C TYR A 136 -0.07 -10.84 -2.31
N LEU A 137 -0.82 -11.90 -2.59
CA LEU A 137 -1.88 -11.89 -3.59
C LEU A 137 -3.22 -11.58 -2.91
N VAL A 138 -3.95 -10.59 -3.42
CA VAL A 138 -5.23 -10.16 -2.86
C VAL A 138 -6.36 -10.56 -3.80
N ASP A 139 -7.12 -11.58 -3.41
CA ASP A 139 -8.22 -12.17 -4.19
C ASP A 139 -9.56 -11.42 -4.05
N GLY A 140 -9.61 -10.41 -3.17
CA GLY A 140 -10.80 -9.61 -2.93
C GLY A 140 -11.23 -8.78 -4.14
N ILE A 141 -12.55 -8.65 -4.35
CA ILE A 141 -13.12 -7.77 -5.36
C ILE A 141 -13.47 -6.42 -4.72
N TYR A 142 -12.79 -5.38 -5.17
CA TYR A 142 -13.03 -3.99 -4.77
C TYR A 142 -13.80 -3.23 -5.85
N GLU A 143 -15.00 -2.77 -5.51
CA GLU A 143 -15.88 -2.04 -6.41
C GLU A 143 -15.46 -0.58 -6.59
N LYS A 144 -15.47 -0.11 -7.84
CA LYS A 144 -15.21 1.30 -8.16
C LYS A 144 -16.46 2.14 -7.94
N GLY A 145 -16.26 3.40 -7.59
CA GLY A 145 -17.35 4.39 -7.58
C GLY A 145 -18.18 4.40 -6.29
N ILE A 146 -17.72 3.75 -5.22
CA ILE A 146 -18.30 3.89 -3.89
C ILE A 146 -18.35 5.39 -3.53
N LYS A 147 -19.58 5.87 -3.33
CA LYS A 147 -19.88 7.20 -2.81
C LYS A 147 -20.49 7.00 -1.45
N LEU A 148 -19.93 7.70 -0.46
CA LEU A 148 -20.57 7.79 0.84
C LEU A 148 -21.88 8.54 0.67
N LEU A 149 -22.98 7.89 1.06
CA LEU A 149 -24.23 8.57 1.32
C LEU A 149 -24.03 9.37 2.60
N THR A 150 -24.42 10.64 2.58
CA THR A 150 -24.44 11.45 3.78
C THR A 150 -25.53 10.90 4.68
N GLU A 151 -25.16 10.23 5.78
CA GLU A 151 -26.05 10.08 6.92
C GLU A 151 -25.90 11.36 7.76
N GLU A 152 -27.01 12.11 7.90
CA GLU A 152 -27.14 13.32 8.72
C GLU A 152 -26.99 13.04 10.21
#